data_AF-A0A3D0TJI4-F1
#
_entry.id   AF-A0A3D0TJI4-F1
#
_cell.length_a   1.000
_cell.length_b   1.000
_cell.length_c   1.000
_cell.angle_alpha   90.00
_cell.angle_beta   90.00
_cell.angle_gamma   90.00
#
_symmetry.space_group_name_H-M   'P 1'
#
loop_
_entity.id
_entity.type
_entity.pdbx_description
1 polymer ?
#
loop_
_entity_poly.entity_id
_entity_poly.type
_entity_poly.pdbx_seq_one_letter_code
_entity_poly.pdbx_strand_id
1 'polypeptide(L)'
;NALVNIYKDGTVQVSTGGTEMGQGLNTKIRQLVADEFSISYDDVRMMITSTEKNNNTPPTAASAGTDLNGFAAVNACRKIRKNLTKFASSYFAAK
;
A
#
# COMPACT_ATOMS: atom_id res chain seq x y z
N ASN A 1 5.28 0.18 -8.79
CA ASN A 1 4.44 1.34 -8.35
C ASN A 1 3.35 0.83 -7.41
N ALA A 2 2.58 1.69 -6.75
CA ALA A 2 1.51 1.25 -5.87
C ALA A 2 0.34 2.26 -5.81
N LEU A 3 -0.88 1.75 -5.78
CA LEU A 3 -2.11 2.48 -5.48
C LEU A 3 -2.66 1.97 -4.16
N VAL A 4 -2.95 2.90 -3.25
CA VAL A 4 -3.42 2.61 -1.88
C VAL A 4 -4.67 3.44 -1.61
N ASN A 5 -5.75 2.77 -1.22
CA ASN A 5 -7.03 3.37 -0.88
C ASN A 5 -7.37 3.03 0.57
N ILE A 6 -7.73 4.03 1.37
CA ILE A 6 -8.23 3.84 2.75
C ILE A 6 -9.74 4.02 2.73
N TYR A 7 -10.46 3.06 3.30
CA TYR A 7 -11.91 3.11 3.44
C TYR A 7 -12.33 3.72 4.77
N LYS A 8 -13.61 4.13 4.86
CA LYS A 8 -14.17 4.77 6.05
C LYS A 8 -14.25 3.84 7.27
N ASP A 9 -14.24 2.53 7.04
CA ASP A 9 -14.22 1.51 8.09
C ASP A 9 -12.80 1.24 8.63
N GLY A 10 -11.77 1.92 8.10
CA GLY A 10 -10.37 1.75 8.48
C GLY A 10 -9.64 0.68 7.68
N THR A 11 -10.32 -0.08 6.82
CA THR A 11 -9.66 -1.07 5.96
C THR A 11 -8.90 -0.40 4.83
N VAL A 12 -7.86 -1.08 4.33
CA VAL A 12 -6.96 -0.56 3.31
C VAL A 12 -6.92 -1.49 2.11
N GLN A 13 -7.18 -0.96 0.93
CA GLN A 13 -6.99 -1.68 -0.33
C GLN A 13 -5.67 -1.25 -0.98
N VAL A 14 -4.90 -2.23 -1.43
CA VAL A 14 -3.59 -2.02 -2.05
C VAL A 14 -3.53 -2.75 -3.38
N SER A 15 -3.00 -2.09 -4.41
CA SER A 15 -2.68 -2.73 -5.68
C SER A 15 -1.31 -2.26 -6.15
N THR A 16 -0.51 -3.17 -6.70
CA THR A 16 0.82 -2.86 -7.23
C THR A 16 0.98 -3.46 -8.62
N GLY A 17 1.93 -2.94 -9.40
CA GLY A 17 2.28 -3.51 -10.69
C GLY A 17 3.13 -4.81 -10.62
N GLY A 18 3.48 -5.28 -9.41
CA GLY A 18 4.23 -6.52 -9.24
C GLY A 18 3.35 -7.75 -9.47
N THR A 19 3.90 -8.78 -10.14
CA THR A 19 3.17 -10.02 -10.43
C THR A 19 3.53 -11.07 -9.39
N GLU A 20 2.52 -11.57 -8.68
CA GLU A 20 2.65 -12.72 -7.78
C GLU A 20 2.65 -14.02 -8.61
N MET A 21 3.65 -14.87 -8.38
CA MET A 21 3.83 -16.17 -9.04
C MET A 21 4.12 -17.29 -8.03
N GLY A 22 3.95 -17.04 -6.72
CA GLY A 22 4.19 -18.00 -5.63
C GLY A 22 5.31 -17.61 -4.67
N GLN A 23 5.98 -16.47 -4.90
CA GLN A 23 7.08 -15.96 -4.06
C GLN A 23 6.61 -15.23 -2.80
N GLY A 24 5.31 -14.98 -2.66
CA GLY A 24 4.72 -14.29 -1.50
C GLY A 24 4.97 -12.77 -1.51
N LEU A 25 5.08 -12.16 -2.69
CA LEU A 25 5.18 -10.71 -2.87
C LEU A 25 3.99 -9.99 -2.24
N ASN A 26 2.77 -10.46 -2.50
CA ASN A 26 1.55 -9.84 -1.99
C ASN A 26 1.49 -9.89 -0.45
N THR A 27 1.90 -11.02 0.14
CA THR A 27 1.99 -11.20 1.59
C THR A 27 2.97 -10.20 2.22
N LYS A 28 4.15 -10.05 1.63
CA LYS A 28 5.18 -9.10 2.10
C LYS A 28 4.70 -7.65 2.01
N ILE A 29 4.09 -7.26 0.89
CA ILE A 29 3.53 -5.91 0.71
C ILE A 29 2.44 -5.64 1.75
N ARG A 30 1.56 -6.62 2.00
CA ARG A 30 0.49 -6.52 2.98
C ARG A 30 1.01 -6.25 4.39
N GLN A 31 2.09 -6.93 4.80
CA GLN A 31 2.77 -6.68 6.08
C GLN A 31 3.33 -5.25 6.15
N LEU A 32 4.06 -4.82 5.13
CA LEU A 32 4.63 -3.46 5.08
C LEU A 32 3.56 -2.36 5.19
N VAL A 33 2.41 -2.56 4.55
CA VAL A 33 1.30 -1.59 4.60
C VAL A 33 0.62 -1.60 5.97
N ALA A 34 0.41 -2.78 6.55
CA ALA A 34 -0.15 -2.91 7.89
C ALA A 34 0.72 -2.20 8.93
N ASP A 35 2.05 -2.37 8.86
CA ASP A 35 3.00 -1.72 9.75
C ASP A 35 2.98 -0.19 9.60
N GLU A 36 2.96 0.33 8.37
CA GLU A 36 3.02 1.78 8.11
C GLU A 36 1.75 2.51 8.59
N PHE A 37 0.60 1.83 8.60
CA PHE A 37 -0.65 2.34 9.16
C PHE A 37 -0.94 1.88 10.60
N SER A 38 -0.13 0.96 11.15
CA SER A 38 -0.33 0.35 12.47
C SER A 38 -1.73 -0.27 12.65
N ILE A 39 -2.15 -1.05 11.65
CA ILE A 39 -3.43 -1.78 11.63
C ILE A 39 -3.22 -3.29 11.57
N SER A 40 -4.29 -4.08 11.71
CA SER A 40 -4.17 -5.53 11.56
C SER A 40 -3.77 -5.90 10.14
N TYR A 41 -2.98 -6.97 10.01
CA TYR A 41 -2.70 -7.59 8.71
C TYR A 41 -4.01 -7.88 7.96
N ASP A 42 -5.03 -8.32 8.67
CA ASP A 42 -6.33 -8.70 8.09
C ASP A 42 -7.11 -7.54 7.49
N ASP A 43 -6.85 -6.30 7.95
CA ASP A 43 -7.50 -5.09 7.48
C ASP A 43 -6.94 -4.57 6.16
N VAL A 44 -5.82 -5.13 5.69
CA VAL A 44 -5.21 -4.79 4.40
C VAL A 44 -5.64 -5.81 3.35
N ARG A 45 -6.21 -5.37 2.22
CA ARG A 45 -6.66 -6.22 1.11
C ARG A 45 -5.82 -5.96 -0.13
N MET A 46 -5.14 -6.99 -0.61
CA MET A 46 -4.41 -6.95 -1.88
C MET A 46 -5.36 -7.17 -3.05
N MET A 47 -5.27 -6.32 -4.06
CA MET A 47 -5.97 -6.50 -5.33
C MET A 47 -5.07 -7.21 -6.33
N ILE A 48 -5.70 -7.85 -7.30
CA ILE A 48 -5.03 -8.44 -8.45
C ILE A 48 -4.34 -7.33 -9.26
N THR A 49 -3.11 -7.62 -9.69
CA THR A 49 -2.34 -6.78 -10.61
C THR A 49 -3.09 -6.66 -11.94
N SER A 50 -3.55 -5.46 -12.29
CA SER A 50 -4.32 -5.20 -13.51
C SER A 50 -3.84 -3.92 -14.18
N THR A 51 -3.58 -3.97 -15.48
CA THR A 51 -3.20 -2.80 -16.29
C THR A 51 -4.31 -1.76 -16.44
N GLU A 52 -5.54 -2.09 -16.03
CA GLU A 52 -6.66 -1.15 -15.92
C GLU A 52 -6.44 -0.14 -14.77
N LYS A 53 -5.86 -0.58 -13.65
CA LYS A 53 -5.77 0.18 -12.39
C LYS A 53 -4.34 0.49 -11.96
N ASN A 54 -3.39 -0.34 -12.39
CA ASN A 54 -1.99 -0.22 -12.05
C ASN A 54 -1.23 0.41 -13.21
N ASN A 55 -0.50 1.48 -12.92
CA ASN A 55 0.35 2.13 -13.91
C ASN A 55 1.47 1.16 -14.36
N ASN A 56 2.25 1.54 -15.37
CA ASN A 56 3.37 0.72 -15.83
C ASN A 56 4.42 0.50 -14.70
N THR A 57 4.96 -0.72 -14.59
CA THR A 57 5.95 -1.15 -13.58
C THR A 57 6.96 -2.11 -14.20
N PRO A 58 8.25 -2.09 -13.79
CA PRO A 58 9.23 -3.08 -14.20
C PRO A 58 8.80 -4.53 -13.91
N PRO A 59 9.27 -5.51 -14.69
CA PRO A 59 8.90 -6.91 -14.49
C PRO A 59 9.32 -7.41 -13.09
N THR A 60 8.58 -8.39 -12.57
CA THR A 60 8.98 -9.09 -11.33
C THR A 60 10.12 -10.06 -11.65
N ALA A 61 11.34 -9.55 -11.54
CA ALA A 61 12.58 -10.28 -11.85
C ALA A 61 13.70 -9.81 -10.91
N ALA A 62 14.89 -10.43 -11.02
CA ALA A 62 16.11 -10.06 -10.30
C ALA A 62 15.95 -9.99 -8.76
N SER A 63 14.99 -10.73 -8.19
CA SER A 63 14.62 -10.69 -6.77
C SER A 63 14.20 -9.31 -6.23
N ALA A 64 14.04 -8.31 -7.10
CA ALA A 64 13.78 -6.92 -6.73
C ALA A 64 12.27 -6.60 -6.56
N GLY A 65 11.40 -7.60 -6.72
CA GLY A 65 9.95 -7.40 -6.71
C GLY A 65 9.45 -6.78 -5.40
N THR A 66 9.97 -7.26 -4.26
CA THR A 66 9.59 -6.74 -2.92
C THR A 66 10.16 -5.35 -2.71
N ASP A 67 11.42 -5.12 -3.07
CA ASP A 67 12.07 -3.81 -2.88
C ASP A 67 11.35 -2.73 -3.70
N LEU A 68 11.07 -2.99 -4.97
CA LEU A 68 10.45 -2.01 -5.85
C LEU A 68 8.97 -1.76 -5.53
N ASN A 69 8.18 -2.83 -5.37
CA ASN A 69 6.73 -2.69 -5.17
C ASN A 69 6.35 -2.46 -3.70
N GLY A 70 7.06 -3.09 -2.77
CA GLY A 70 6.90 -2.85 -1.33
C GLY A 70 7.27 -1.42 -0.96
N PHE A 71 8.42 -0.92 -1.41
CA PHE A 71 8.81 0.47 -1.12
C PHE A 71 7.89 1.49 -1.81
N ALA A 72 7.37 1.17 -3.01
CA ALA A 72 6.33 1.99 -3.63
C ALA A 72 5.05 2.06 -2.79
N ALA A 73 4.61 0.93 -2.22
CA ALA A 73 3.46 0.88 -1.33
C ALA A 73 3.70 1.70 -0.04
N VAL A 74 4.86 1.52 0.60
CA VAL A 74 5.26 2.29 1.78
C VAL A 74 5.29 3.80 1.50
N ASN A 75 5.83 4.22 0.35
CA ASN A 75 5.83 5.63 -0.05
C ASN A 75 4.42 6.20 -0.22
N ALA A 76 3.50 5.44 -0.83
CA ALA A 76 2.10 5.82 -0.94
C ALA A 76 1.44 5.96 0.45
N CYS A 77 1.67 4.98 1.34
CA CYS A 77 1.15 4.99 2.70
C CYS A 77 1.65 6.20 3.50
N ARG A 78 2.95 6.50 3.45
CA ARG A 78 3.56 7.67 4.11
C ARG A 78 2.96 8.98 3.63
N LYS A 79 2.69 9.10 2.33
CA LYS A 79 2.04 10.29 1.76
C LYS A 79 0.63 10.46 2.30
N ILE A 80 -0.15 9.38 2.36
CA ILE A 80 -1.50 9.40 2.93
C ILE A 80 -1.45 9.75 4.42
N ARG A 81 -0.59 9.08 5.20
CA ARG A 81 -0.41 9.34 6.63
C ARG A 81 -0.07 10.80 6.90
N LYS A 82 0.87 11.39 6.15
CA LYS A 82 1.20 12.82 6.25
C LYS A 82 -0.03 13.72 6.06
N ASN A 83 -0.86 13.42 5.05
CA ASN A 83 -2.07 14.19 4.77
C ASN A 83 -3.11 14.03 5.90
N LEU A 84 -3.31 12.80 6.39
CA LEU A 84 -4.22 12.52 7.51
C LEU A 84 -3.75 13.18 8.81
N THR A 85 -2.46 13.15 9.12
CA THR A 85 -1.91 13.84 10.30
C THR A 85 -2.11 15.34 10.21
N LYS A 86 -1.90 15.95 9.03
CA LYS A 86 -2.17 17.39 8.82
C LYS A 86 -3.65 17.71 9.06
N PHE A 87 -4.56 16.90 8.49
CA PHE A 87 -5.99 17.05 8.69
C PHE A 87 -6.39 16.88 10.16
N ALA A 88 -5.96 15.80 10.81
CA ALA A 88 -6.23 15.51 12.21
C ALA A 88 -5.75 16.64 13.13
N SER A 89 -4.54 17.16 12.91
CA SER A 89 -4.00 18.30 13.67
C SER A 89 -4.92 19.51 13.58
N SER A 90 -5.40 19.88 12.39
CA SER A 90 -6.36 20.98 12.26
C SER A 90 -7.73 20.68 12.86
N TYR A 91 -8.23 19.46 12.69
CA TYR A 91 -9.57 19.04 13.15
C TYR A 91 -9.66 19.01 14.68
N PHE A 92 -8.62 18.49 15.35
CA PHE A 92 -8.59 18.39 16.82
C PHE A 92 -8.13 19.68 17.49
N ALA A 93 -7.41 20.57 16.80
CA ALA A 93 -7.06 21.89 17.35
C ALA A 93 -8.22 22.91 17.28
N ALA A 94 -9.16 22.72 16.35
CA ALA A 94 -10.36 23.54 16.22
C ALA A 94 -11.52 23.07 17.11
N LYS A 95 -11.32 21.98 17.85
CA LYS A 95 -12.25 21.40 18.82
C LYS A 95 -11.81 21.74 20.22
#